data_AF-A0AAQ4CUQ4-F1
#
_entry.id   AF-A0AAQ4CUQ4-F1
#
_cell.length_a   1.000
_cell.length_b   1.000
_cell.length_c   1.000
_cell.angle_alpha   90.00
_cell.angle_beta   90.00
_cell.angle_gamma   90.00
#
_symmetry.space_group_name_H-M   'P 1'
#
loop_
_entity.id
_entity.type
_entity.pdbx_description
1 polymer ?
#
loop_
_entity_poly.entity_id
_entity_poly.type
_entity_poly.pdbx_seq_one_letter_code
_entity_poly.pdbx_strand_id
1 'polypeptide(L)'
;MKMKVRNHALYFIGILSYIVSLIPFFGINIIRALLLIPVIAYTLPILEYLQPKIMVLKINYKDLLLILLATIPYIFIKINLYIIIPIVLLIVTFIFYFNKNTMWGNVLGTTFIVSLSLVWALFEDNYFFIPEIYWILYIFTGALYVEYKIPYRKLNKTIVQASWVLSLIILTLISLNTPLLLVSLIEPSTRFLRPGEKLKSPKEIAPLGKKGSRRDIIFVALLMLLSLLSLLHY
;
A
#
# COMPACT_ATOMS: atom_id res chain seq x y z
N MET A 1 3.00 4.17 -30.25
CA MET A 1 3.67 2.86 -30.01
C MET A 1 4.41 2.92 -28.67
N LYS A 2 4.28 1.87 -27.85
CA LYS A 2 4.86 1.64 -26.50
C LYS A 2 4.32 2.49 -25.32
N MET A 3 3.05 2.27 -25.00
CA MET A 3 2.47 2.51 -23.66
C MET A 3 2.55 1.23 -22.78
N LYS A 4 3.60 0.40 -22.99
CA LYS A 4 3.63 -1.01 -22.52
C LYS A 4 4.44 -1.27 -21.24
N VAL A 5 4.93 -0.22 -20.55
CA VAL A 5 5.86 -0.35 -19.39
C VAL A 5 5.36 0.35 -18.10
N ARG A 6 4.32 1.18 -18.16
CA ARG A 6 3.53 1.64 -16.99
C ARG A 6 2.37 0.64 -16.85
N ASN A 7 2.11 -0.09 -15.77
CA ASN A 7 2.57 -0.05 -14.38
C ASN A 7 2.73 -1.48 -13.79
N HIS A 8 3.85 -2.17 -14.05
CA HIS A 8 4.13 -3.44 -13.33
C HIS A 8 4.17 -3.25 -11.80
N ALA A 9 4.50 -2.04 -11.34
CA ALA A 9 4.54 -1.70 -9.92
C ALA A 9 3.14 -1.71 -9.26
N LEU A 10 2.09 -1.26 -9.96
CA LEU A 10 0.73 -1.26 -9.41
C LEU A 10 0.24 -2.69 -9.20
N TYR A 11 0.36 -3.53 -10.24
CA TYR A 11 -0.01 -4.95 -10.15
C TYR A 11 0.79 -5.67 -9.07
N PHE A 12 2.09 -5.43 -9.01
CA PHE A 12 2.95 -6.02 -8.00
C PHE A 12 2.54 -5.64 -6.57
N ILE A 13 2.30 -4.35 -6.31
CA ILE A 13 1.83 -3.88 -4.98
C ILE A 13 0.44 -4.43 -4.67
N GLY A 14 -0.46 -4.51 -5.68
CA GLY A 14 -1.78 -5.10 -5.53
C GLY A 14 -1.71 -6.58 -5.14
N ILE A 15 -0.86 -7.37 -5.80
CA ILE A 15 -0.63 -8.78 -5.46
C ILE A 15 -0.09 -8.93 -4.04
N LEU A 16 0.91 -8.13 -3.65
CA LEU A 16 1.42 -8.16 -2.27
C LEU A 16 0.35 -7.76 -1.25
N SER A 17 -0.51 -6.80 -1.58
CA SER A 17 -1.61 -6.37 -0.69
C SER A 17 -2.67 -7.46 -0.52
N TYR A 18 -2.89 -8.28 -1.54
CA TYR A 18 -3.73 -9.47 -1.44
C TYR A 18 -3.10 -10.56 -0.58
N ILE A 19 -1.80 -10.81 -0.76
CA ILE A 19 -1.09 -11.75 0.12
C ILE A 19 -1.15 -11.28 1.57
N VAL A 20 -0.98 -9.98 1.82
CA VAL A 20 -1.06 -9.40 3.17
C VAL A 20 -2.46 -9.53 3.75
N SER A 21 -3.54 -9.35 2.97
CA SER A 21 -4.92 -9.52 3.48
C SER A 21 -5.24 -10.93 3.95
N LEU A 22 -4.43 -11.90 3.50
CA LEU A 22 -4.53 -13.30 3.88
C LEU A 22 -3.65 -13.66 5.07
N ILE A 23 -2.82 -12.77 5.62
CA ILE A 23 -2.02 -13.09 6.81
C ILE A 23 -2.94 -13.03 8.04
N PRO A 24 -2.99 -14.05 8.90
CA PRO A 24 -2.02 -15.12 9.12
C PRO A 24 -2.41 -16.48 8.53
N PHE A 25 -3.34 -16.53 7.58
CA PHE A 25 -3.90 -17.73 6.95
C PHE A 25 -4.77 -18.61 7.84
N PHE A 26 -5.05 -18.20 9.08
CA PHE A 26 -5.97 -18.88 9.99
C PHE A 26 -7.36 -18.24 10.00
N GLY A 27 -8.40 -19.07 9.95
CA GLY A 27 -9.80 -18.61 10.01
C GLY A 27 -10.33 -17.95 8.74
N ILE A 28 -9.57 -18.00 7.65
CA ILE A 28 -9.93 -17.37 6.38
C ILE A 28 -10.99 -18.19 5.64
N ASN A 29 -11.98 -17.49 5.09
CA ASN A 29 -12.93 -18.10 4.17
C ASN A 29 -12.29 -18.31 2.79
N ILE A 30 -11.79 -19.53 2.54
CA ILE A 30 -11.09 -19.90 1.30
C ILE A 30 -11.94 -19.61 0.05
N ILE A 31 -13.26 -19.82 0.11
CA ILE A 31 -14.15 -19.57 -1.02
C ILE A 31 -14.13 -18.07 -1.36
N ARG A 32 -14.27 -17.21 -0.35
CA ARG A 32 -14.20 -15.76 -0.54
C ARG A 32 -12.82 -15.31 -0.99
N ALA A 33 -11.75 -15.89 -0.45
CA ALA A 33 -10.40 -15.59 -0.89
C ALA A 33 -10.17 -15.90 -2.38
N LEU A 34 -10.72 -17.00 -2.88
CA LEU A 34 -10.68 -17.35 -4.30
C LEU A 34 -11.56 -16.41 -5.16
N LEU A 35 -12.74 -16.01 -4.66
CA LEU A 35 -13.60 -15.02 -5.34
C LEU A 35 -12.96 -13.63 -5.41
N LEU A 36 -12.04 -13.31 -4.51
CA LEU A 36 -11.35 -12.02 -4.53
C LEU A 36 -10.33 -11.91 -5.67
N ILE A 37 -9.75 -13.03 -6.14
CA ILE A 37 -8.81 -13.05 -7.27
C ILE A 37 -9.39 -12.39 -8.54
N PRO A 38 -10.57 -12.80 -9.06
CA PRO A 38 -11.15 -12.14 -10.23
C PRO A 38 -11.55 -10.68 -9.94
N VAL A 39 -11.96 -10.36 -8.71
CA VAL A 39 -12.25 -8.98 -8.29
C VAL A 39 -11.01 -8.10 -8.39
N ILE A 40 -9.85 -8.57 -7.92
CA ILE A 40 -8.58 -7.86 -7.99
C ILE A 40 -8.11 -7.75 -9.44
N ALA A 41 -8.19 -8.86 -10.20
CA ALA A 41 -7.84 -8.89 -11.62
C ALA A 41 -8.68 -7.93 -12.46
N TYR A 42 -9.90 -7.64 -12.01
CA TYR A 42 -10.78 -6.63 -12.60
C TYR A 42 -10.49 -5.20 -12.11
N THR A 43 -10.26 -5.03 -10.80
CA THR A 43 -10.13 -3.71 -10.16
C THR A 43 -8.80 -3.04 -10.49
N LEU A 44 -7.68 -3.77 -10.48
CA LEU A 44 -6.35 -3.18 -10.69
C LEU A 44 -6.19 -2.56 -12.10
N PRO A 45 -6.61 -3.20 -13.20
CA PRO A 45 -6.58 -2.56 -14.53
C PRO A 45 -7.42 -1.29 -14.61
N ILE A 46 -8.57 -1.24 -13.93
CA ILE A 46 -9.41 -0.04 -13.89
C ILE A 46 -8.68 1.09 -13.14
N LEU A 47 -8.11 0.79 -11.99
CA LEU A 47 -7.30 1.77 -11.24
C LEU A 47 -6.11 2.26 -12.06
N GLU A 48 -5.42 1.37 -12.80
CA GLU A 48 -4.33 1.73 -13.70
C GLU A 48 -4.79 2.71 -14.78
N TYR A 49 -5.93 2.41 -15.41
CA TYR A 49 -6.50 3.23 -16.47
C TYR A 49 -6.94 4.60 -15.98
N LEU A 50 -7.55 4.65 -14.79
CA LEU A 50 -8.11 5.87 -14.21
C LEU A 50 -7.03 6.77 -13.58
N GLN A 51 -5.96 6.20 -13.03
CA GLN A 51 -4.90 6.94 -12.34
C GLN A 51 -4.40 8.18 -13.11
N PRO A 52 -3.93 8.10 -14.37
CA PRO A 52 -3.43 9.27 -15.08
C PRO A 52 -4.51 10.34 -15.32
N LYS A 53 -5.78 9.95 -15.45
CA LYS A 53 -6.91 10.87 -15.66
C LYS A 53 -7.30 11.58 -14.36
N ILE A 54 -7.30 10.84 -13.26
CA ILE A 54 -7.51 11.37 -11.90
C ILE A 54 -6.42 12.40 -11.56
N MET A 55 -5.15 12.09 -11.84
CA MET A 55 -4.03 12.99 -11.55
C MET A 55 -4.15 14.35 -12.27
N VAL A 56 -4.75 14.38 -13.46
CA VAL A 56 -4.94 15.61 -14.24
C VAL A 56 -6.37 16.16 -14.17
N LEU A 57 -7.22 15.56 -13.32
CA LEU A 57 -8.64 15.88 -13.16
C LEU A 57 -9.45 15.90 -14.47
N LYS A 58 -9.09 15.06 -15.44
CA LYS A 58 -9.81 14.90 -16.71
C LYS A 58 -10.63 13.61 -16.69
N ILE A 59 -11.67 13.57 -15.85
CA ILE A 59 -12.58 12.44 -15.71
C ILE A 59 -13.82 12.70 -16.57
N ASN A 60 -14.20 11.74 -17.40
CA ASN A 60 -15.45 11.79 -18.18
C ASN A 60 -16.51 10.82 -17.62
N TYR A 61 -17.71 10.82 -18.20
CA TYR A 61 -18.79 9.94 -17.75
C TYR A 61 -18.46 8.44 -17.84
N LYS A 62 -17.66 8.02 -18.83
CA LYS A 62 -17.22 6.62 -18.97
C LYS A 62 -16.28 6.23 -17.84
N ASP A 63 -15.45 7.16 -17.40
CA ASP A 63 -14.54 6.98 -16.27
C ASP A 63 -15.32 6.83 -14.95
N LEU A 64 -16.39 7.62 -14.77
CA LEU A 64 -17.30 7.46 -13.63
C LEU A 64 -17.98 6.08 -13.63
N LEU A 65 -18.40 5.59 -14.80
CA LEU A 65 -18.96 4.24 -14.93
C LEU A 65 -17.93 3.17 -14.52
N LEU A 66 -16.66 3.30 -14.94
CA LEU A 66 -15.60 2.39 -14.53
C LEU A 66 -15.34 2.42 -13.03
N ILE A 67 -15.39 3.59 -12.39
CA ILE A 67 -15.29 3.73 -10.93
C ILE A 67 -16.43 2.99 -10.24
N LEU A 68 -17.67 3.18 -10.71
CA LEU A 68 -18.83 2.50 -10.15
C LEU A 68 -18.68 0.98 -10.26
N LEU A 69 -18.30 0.47 -11.43
CA LEU A 69 -18.12 -0.96 -11.62
C LEU A 69 -16.99 -1.53 -10.74
N ALA A 70 -15.87 -0.82 -10.60
CA ALA A 70 -14.79 -1.20 -9.69
C ALA A 70 -15.22 -1.20 -8.22
N THR A 71 -16.27 -0.45 -7.86
CA THR A 71 -16.78 -0.37 -6.49
C THR A 71 -17.77 -1.50 -6.16
N ILE A 72 -18.46 -2.07 -7.16
CA ILE A 72 -19.50 -3.11 -6.98
C ILE A 72 -19.06 -4.26 -6.07
N PRO A 73 -17.86 -4.87 -6.26
CA PRO A 73 -17.44 -5.99 -5.41
C PRO A 73 -17.38 -5.65 -3.92
N TYR A 74 -17.15 -4.38 -3.59
CA TYR A 74 -16.96 -3.89 -2.23
C TYR A 74 -18.28 -3.54 -1.53
N ILE A 75 -19.41 -3.46 -2.26
CA ILE A 75 -20.74 -3.20 -1.68
C ILE A 75 -21.20 -4.36 -0.78
N PHE A 76 -20.71 -5.57 -1.05
CA PHE A 76 -21.06 -6.78 -0.30
C PHE A 76 -20.21 -6.99 0.97
N ILE A 77 -19.33 -6.04 1.30
CA ILE A 77 -18.47 -6.13 2.47
C ILE A 77 -19.22 -5.63 3.71
N LYS A 78 -19.06 -6.37 4.81
CA LYS A 78 -19.61 -5.98 6.10
C LYS A 78 -19.00 -4.65 6.55
N ILE A 79 -19.86 -3.67 6.83
CA ILE A 79 -19.42 -2.34 7.26
C ILE A 79 -18.60 -2.48 8.55
N ASN A 80 -17.37 -1.94 8.50
CA ASN A 80 -16.43 -1.90 9.61
C ASN A 80 -15.71 -0.55 9.62
N LEU A 81 -15.35 -0.05 10.81
CA LEU A 81 -14.57 1.17 11.00
C LEU A 81 -13.28 1.21 10.16
N TYR A 82 -12.63 0.07 9.92
CA TYR A 82 -11.40 0.03 9.11
C TYR A 82 -11.61 0.43 7.64
N ILE A 83 -12.83 0.35 7.10
CA ILE A 83 -13.15 0.79 5.73
C ILE A 83 -13.02 2.32 5.57
N ILE A 84 -13.09 3.07 6.69
CA ILE A 84 -12.92 4.52 6.67
C ILE A 84 -11.51 4.90 6.18
N ILE A 85 -10.49 4.08 6.47
CA ILE A 85 -9.09 4.35 6.11
C ILE A 85 -8.90 4.52 4.60
N PRO A 86 -9.22 3.53 3.74
CA PRO A 86 -9.11 3.68 2.28
C PRO A 86 -9.97 4.81 1.73
N ILE A 87 -11.18 5.04 2.28
CA ILE A 87 -12.05 6.14 1.84
C ILE A 87 -11.40 7.50 2.11
N VAL A 88 -10.90 7.72 3.32
CA VAL A 88 -10.21 8.97 3.69
C VAL A 88 -8.95 9.15 2.84
N LEU A 89 -8.15 8.11 2.66
CA LEU A 89 -6.95 8.18 1.80
C LEU A 89 -7.31 8.54 0.35
N LEU A 90 -8.38 7.97 -0.19
CA LEU A 90 -8.87 8.29 -1.53
C LEU A 90 -9.30 9.76 -1.63
N ILE A 91 -10.14 10.24 -0.70
CA ILE A 91 -10.61 11.63 -0.67
C ILE A 91 -9.43 12.61 -0.56
N VAL A 92 -8.52 12.36 0.37
CA VAL A 92 -7.35 13.23 0.59
C VAL A 92 -6.42 13.20 -0.64
N THR A 93 -6.27 12.05 -1.30
CA THR A 93 -5.54 11.94 -2.57
C THR A 93 -6.14 12.86 -3.65
N PHE A 94 -7.46 12.85 -3.80
CA PHE A 94 -8.15 13.75 -4.73
C PHE A 94 -7.94 15.23 -4.37
N ILE A 95 -8.01 15.59 -3.09
CA ILE A 95 -7.76 16.96 -2.61
C ILE A 95 -6.34 17.42 -3.00
N PHE A 96 -5.33 16.57 -2.84
CA PHE A 96 -3.96 16.93 -3.23
C PHE A 96 -3.79 17.08 -4.74
N TYR A 97 -4.40 16.20 -5.55
CA TYR A 97 -4.37 16.37 -7.00
C TYR A 97 -5.12 17.63 -7.46
N PHE A 98 -6.24 17.97 -6.82
CA PHE A 98 -6.95 19.22 -7.04
C PHE A 98 -6.09 20.45 -6.75
N ASN A 99 -5.34 20.41 -5.66
CA ASN A 99 -4.39 21.45 -5.28
C ASN A 99 -3.05 21.39 -6.07
N LYS A 100 -2.99 20.61 -7.16
CA LYS A 100 -1.81 20.40 -8.02
C LYS A 100 -0.57 19.88 -7.29
N ASN A 101 -0.75 19.30 -6.11
CA ASN A 101 0.31 18.73 -5.29
C ASN A 101 0.51 17.25 -5.63
N THR A 102 1.13 17.01 -6.79
CA THR A 102 1.33 15.66 -7.34
C THR A 102 2.18 14.76 -6.45
N MET A 103 3.09 15.32 -5.64
CA MET A 103 3.96 14.55 -4.74
C MET A 103 3.13 13.88 -3.65
N TRP A 104 2.34 14.65 -2.90
CA TRP A 104 1.50 14.10 -1.83
C TRP A 104 0.33 13.27 -2.39
N GLY A 105 -0.21 13.65 -3.55
CA GLY A 105 -1.19 12.83 -4.25
C GLY A 105 -0.64 11.45 -4.63
N ASN A 106 0.61 11.35 -5.09
CA ASN A 106 1.24 10.05 -5.37
C ASN A 106 1.41 9.21 -4.09
N VAL A 107 1.94 9.81 -3.02
CA VAL A 107 2.17 9.13 -1.73
C VAL A 107 0.87 8.54 -1.19
N LEU A 108 -0.17 9.36 -1.09
CA LEU A 108 -1.46 8.92 -0.56
C LEU A 108 -2.21 8.01 -1.52
N GLY A 109 -2.07 8.21 -2.84
CA GLY A 109 -2.65 7.32 -3.84
C GLY A 109 -2.06 5.91 -3.77
N THR A 110 -0.74 5.78 -3.62
CA THR A 110 -0.10 4.47 -3.39
C THR A 110 -0.52 3.85 -2.07
N THR A 111 -0.61 4.67 -1.01
CA THR A 111 -1.06 4.21 0.31
C THR A 111 -2.52 3.74 0.28
N PHE A 112 -3.38 4.44 -0.48
CA PHE A 112 -4.77 4.05 -0.72
C PHE A 112 -4.86 2.65 -1.35
N ILE A 113 -4.11 2.39 -2.42
CA ILE A 113 -4.12 1.09 -3.10
C ILE A 113 -3.78 -0.03 -2.10
N VAL A 114 -2.77 0.19 -1.27
CA VAL A 114 -2.34 -0.78 -0.27
C VAL A 114 -3.36 -0.94 0.87
N SER A 115 -4.04 0.14 1.25
CA SER A 115 -5.09 0.08 2.27
C SER A 115 -6.32 -0.74 1.85
N LEU A 116 -6.45 -1.09 0.56
CA LEU A 116 -7.45 -2.07 0.12
C LEU A 116 -7.21 -3.46 0.73
N SER A 117 -6.01 -3.77 1.21
CA SER A 117 -5.75 -5.00 1.98
C SER A 117 -6.66 -5.15 3.20
N LEU A 118 -7.02 -4.06 3.90
CA LEU A 118 -7.99 -4.09 5.00
C LEU A 118 -9.39 -4.50 4.53
N VAL A 119 -9.79 -3.97 3.37
CA VAL A 119 -11.10 -4.24 2.76
C VAL A 119 -11.17 -5.69 2.28
N TRP A 120 -10.07 -6.18 1.72
CA TRP A 120 -9.91 -7.56 1.28
C TRP A 120 -9.92 -8.55 2.44
N ALA A 121 -9.21 -8.23 3.53
CA ALA A 121 -9.21 -9.04 4.75
C ALA A 121 -10.64 -9.14 5.34
N LEU A 122 -11.37 -8.02 5.38
CA LEU A 122 -12.78 -7.99 5.80
C LEU A 122 -13.69 -8.84 4.89
N PHE A 123 -13.46 -8.81 3.57
CA PHE A 123 -14.23 -9.64 2.63
C PHE A 123 -14.03 -11.13 2.92
N GLU A 124 -12.82 -11.53 3.26
CA GLU A 124 -12.41 -12.91 3.51
C GLU A 124 -12.68 -13.40 4.94
N ASP A 125 -13.36 -12.59 5.76
CA ASP A 125 -13.60 -12.81 7.19
C ASP A 125 -12.30 -12.91 8.03
N ASN A 126 -11.20 -12.33 7.55
CA ASN A 126 -9.96 -12.20 8.30
C ASN A 126 -9.95 -10.90 9.13
N TYR A 127 -10.05 -11.03 10.46
CA TYR A 127 -10.13 -9.89 11.39
C TYR A 127 -8.80 -9.55 12.07
N PHE A 128 -7.71 -10.27 11.77
CA PHE A 128 -6.40 -9.99 12.32
C PHE A 128 -5.70 -8.88 11.51
N PHE A 129 -6.12 -7.62 11.69
CA PHE A 129 -5.68 -6.50 10.84
C PHE A 129 -4.24 -5.97 11.08
N ILE A 130 -3.48 -6.58 11.98
CA ILE A 130 -2.13 -6.09 12.33
C ILE A 130 -1.20 -6.10 11.09
N PRO A 131 -1.12 -7.18 10.29
CA PRO A 131 -0.27 -7.23 9.09
C PRO A 131 -0.61 -6.15 8.06
N GLU A 132 -1.88 -5.84 7.86
CA GLU A 132 -2.37 -4.81 6.95
C GLU A 132 -1.93 -3.43 7.43
N ILE A 133 -1.99 -3.16 8.74
CA ILE A 133 -1.51 -1.89 9.32
C ILE A 133 0.01 -1.76 9.13
N TYR A 134 0.77 -2.85 9.36
CA TYR A 134 2.21 -2.92 9.06
C TYR A 134 2.50 -2.56 7.61
N TRP A 135 1.78 -3.18 6.68
CA TRP A 135 1.94 -2.99 5.25
C TRP A 135 1.59 -1.57 4.79
N ILE A 136 0.48 -1.00 5.29
CA ILE A 136 0.05 0.38 4.99
C ILE A 136 1.11 1.39 5.44
N LEU A 137 1.59 1.30 6.69
CA LEU A 137 2.56 2.26 7.23
C LEU A 137 3.95 2.09 6.58
N TYR A 138 4.34 0.85 6.29
CA TYR A 138 5.55 0.54 5.52
C TYR A 138 5.51 1.19 4.13
N ILE A 139 4.42 1.01 3.38
CA ILE A 139 4.29 1.57 2.03
C ILE A 139 4.12 3.09 2.04
N PHE A 140 3.40 3.66 3.01
CA PHE A 140 3.30 5.12 3.17
C PHE A 140 4.69 5.75 3.29
N THR A 141 5.52 5.22 4.19
CA THR A 141 6.91 5.67 4.36
C THR A 141 7.77 5.34 3.14
N GLY A 142 7.53 4.20 2.50
CA GLY A 142 8.15 3.79 1.23
C GLY A 142 7.92 4.79 0.10
N ALA A 143 6.68 5.26 -0.05
CA ALA A 143 6.31 6.23 -1.06
C ALA A 143 6.95 7.61 -0.76
N LEU A 144 6.98 8.04 0.50
CA LEU A 144 7.73 9.23 0.92
C LEU A 144 9.22 9.12 0.62
N TYR A 145 9.82 7.95 0.88
CA TYR A 145 11.22 7.68 0.58
C TYR A 145 11.50 7.79 -0.93
N VAL A 146 10.63 7.25 -1.78
CA VAL A 146 10.76 7.36 -3.24
C VAL A 146 10.64 8.81 -3.70
N GLU A 147 9.62 9.54 -3.23
CA GLU A 147 9.45 10.97 -3.58
C GLU A 147 10.60 11.83 -3.06
N TYR A 148 11.19 11.51 -1.90
CA TYR A 148 12.41 12.14 -1.39
C TYR A 148 13.60 11.93 -2.33
N LYS A 149 13.78 10.71 -2.83
CA LYS A 149 14.93 10.33 -3.66
C LYS A 149 14.95 11.00 -5.03
N ILE A 150 13.82 11.49 -5.53
CA ILE A 150 13.75 12.17 -6.83
C ILE A 150 14.49 13.52 -6.75
N PRO A 151 15.48 13.79 -7.64
CA PRO A 151 16.39 14.93 -7.52
C PRO A 151 15.69 16.29 -7.37
N TYR A 152 14.61 16.51 -8.13
CA TYR A 152 13.93 17.81 -8.22
C TYR A 152 12.78 18.00 -7.22
N ARG A 153 12.43 16.97 -6.42
CA ARG A 153 11.35 17.09 -5.44
C ARG A 153 11.83 17.85 -4.21
N LYS A 154 11.03 18.81 -3.73
CA LYS A 154 11.30 19.57 -2.51
C LYS A 154 10.84 18.84 -1.24
N LEU A 155 11.22 17.56 -1.09
CA LEU A 155 11.00 16.79 0.13
C LEU A 155 12.32 16.66 0.91
N ASN A 156 12.26 16.83 2.23
CA ASN A 156 13.39 16.69 3.13
C ASN A 156 13.47 15.26 3.68
N LYS A 157 14.70 14.74 3.87
CA LYS A 157 14.93 13.43 4.51
C LYS A 157 14.31 13.34 5.90
N THR A 158 14.24 14.46 6.63
CA THR A 158 13.64 14.51 7.97
C THR A 158 12.17 14.12 7.96
N ILE A 159 11.44 14.39 6.87
CA ILE A 159 10.04 13.99 6.75
C ILE A 159 9.93 12.47 6.67
N VAL A 160 10.77 11.81 5.87
CA VAL A 160 10.82 10.34 5.77
C VAL A 160 11.16 9.73 7.13
N GLN A 161 12.16 10.29 7.83
CA GLN A 161 12.59 9.83 9.15
C GLN A 161 11.48 10.01 10.19
N ALA A 162 10.87 11.18 10.26
CA ALA A 162 9.79 11.48 11.21
C ALA A 162 8.56 10.61 10.95
N SER A 163 8.16 10.43 9.69
CA SER A 163 7.08 9.53 9.32
C SER A 163 7.38 8.10 9.73
N TRP A 164 8.61 7.61 9.53
CA TRP A 164 8.98 6.27 9.97
C TRP A 164 8.98 6.11 11.49
N VAL A 165 9.51 7.10 12.22
CA VAL A 165 9.50 7.08 13.70
C VAL A 165 8.05 7.04 14.21
N LEU A 166 7.15 7.83 13.62
CA LEU A 166 5.74 7.79 13.96
C LEU A 166 5.13 6.42 13.65
N SER A 167 5.44 5.83 12.48
CA SER A 167 5.02 4.46 12.16
C SER A 167 5.55 3.45 13.18
N LEU A 168 6.83 3.51 13.57
CA LEU A 168 7.41 2.63 14.57
C LEU A 168 6.68 2.72 15.92
N ILE A 169 6.34 3.93 16.37
CA ILE A 169 5.59 4.12 17.62
C ILE A 169 4.23 3.43 17.53
N ILE A 170 3.46 3.68 16.45
CA ILE A 170 2.15 3.07 16.25
C ILE A 170 2.26 1.54 16.21
N LEU A 171 3.20 1.01 15.41
CA LEU A 171 3.40 -0.42 15.22
C LEU A 171 3.87 -1.12 16.51
N THR A 172 4.67 -0.45 17.33
CA THR A 172 5.08 -0.95 18.65
C THR A 172 3.88 -1.05 19.59
N LEU A 173 3.03 -0.03 19.63
CA LEU A 173 1.85 -0.01 20.51
C LEU A 173 0.83 -1.09 20.14
N ILE A 174 0.56 -1.31 18.85
CA ILE A 174 -0.42 -2.33 18.43
C ILE A 174 0.13 -3.76 18.53
N SER A 175 1.46 -3.93 18.60
CA SER A 175 2.13 -5.24 18.66
C SER A 175 2.65 -5.60 20.05
N LEU A 176 2.21 -4.92 21.11
CA LEU A 176 2.57 -5.28 22.50
C LEU A 176 2.25 -6.75 22.82
N ASN A 177 1.14 -7.25 22.27
CA ASN A 177 0.71 -8.63 22.44
C ASN A 177 1.36 -9.59 21.43
N THR A 178 1.98 -9.09 20.37
CA THR A 178 2.59 -9.88 19.29
C THR A 178 4.00 -9.37 18.98
N PRO A 179 4.91 -9.33 19.97
CA PRO A 179 6.18 -8.62 19.87
C PRO A 179 7.12 -9.19 18.80
N LEU A 180 6.95 -10.46 18.43
CA LEU A 180 7.70 -11.09 17.34
C LEU A 180 7.53 -10.35 16.01
N LEU A 181 6.37 -9.74 15.75
CA LEU A 181 6.12 -8.97 14.54
C LEU A 181 7.05 -7.77 14.40
N LEU A 182 7.53 -7.19 15.50
CA LEU A 182 8.43 -6.03 15.49
C LEU A 182 9.76 -6.33 14.82
N VAL A 183 10.18 -7.61 14.78
CA VAL A 183 11.38 -8.04 14.07
C VAL A 183 11.30 -7.74 12.56
N SER A 184 10.09 -7.74 11.97
CA SER A 184 9.89 -7.36 10.56
C SER A 184 10.26 -5.90 10.28
N LEU A 185 10.32 -5.04 11.30
CA LEU A 185 10.60 -3.60 11.17
C LEU A 185 12.09 -3.26 11.16
N ILE A 186 12.98 -4.24 11.41
CA ILE A 186 14.43 -4.02 11.43
C ILE A 186 14.93 -3.56 10.06
N GLU A 187 14.65 -4.31 8.99
CA GLU A 187 15.12 -3.93 7.64
C GLU A 187 14.57 -2.57 7.20
N PRO A 188 13.25 -2.30 7.29
CA PRO A 188 12.71 -0.99 6.94
C PRO A 188 13.35 0.15 7.74
N SER A 189 13.63 -0.07 9.03
CA SER A 189 14.27 0.92 9.90
C SER A 189 15.67 1.29 9.47
N THR A 190 16.48 0.31 9.05
CA THR A 190 17.83 0.62 8.53
C THR A 190 17.78 1.56 7.33
N ARG A 191 16.75 1.44 6.49
CA ARG A 191 16.56 2.26 5.28
C ARG A 191 15.95 3.62 5.59
N PHE A 192 14.85 3.65 6.33
CA PHE A 192 14.05 4.86 6.48
C PHE A 192 14.61 5.85 7.51
N LEU A 193 15.32 5.36 8.53
CA LEU A 193 16.06 6.22 9.46
C LEU A 193 17.33 6.79 8.83
N ARG A 194 17.90 6.12 7.83
CA ARG A 194 19.10 6.57 7.12
C ARG A 194 18.87 6.54 5.60
N PRO A 195 18.00 7.43 5.08
CA PRO A 195 17.60 7.37 3.69
C PRO A 195 18.75 7.68 2.70
N GLY A 196 19.88 8.23 3.15
CA GLY A 196 21.00 8.62 2.30
C GLY A 196 20.68 9.83 1.41
N GLU A 197 21.50 10.08 0.39
CA GLU A 197 21.35 11.25 -0.50
C GLU A 197 20.30 11.04 -1.59
N LYS A 198 19.84 12.12 -2.23
CA LYS A 198 18.97 12.04 -3.40
C LYS A 198 19.70 11.38 -4.58
N LEU A 199 18.94 10.82 -5.51
CA LEU A 199 19.51 10.28 -6.74
C LEU A 199 20.20 11.39 -7.53
N LYS A 200 21.24 11.03 -8.29
CA LYS A 200 21.96 12.00 -9.15
C LYS A 200 21.23 12.23 -10.47
N SER A 201 20.44 11.25 -10.92
CA SER A 201 19.76 11.29 -12.21
C SER A 201 18.41 10.58 -12.17
N PRO A 202 17.39 11.03 -12.93
CA PRO A 202 16.13 10.30 -13.13
C PRO A 202 16.31 8.88 -13.68
N LYS A 203 17.43 8.59 -14.36
CA LYS A 203 17.74 7.24 -14.86
C LYS A 203 17.90 6.22 -13.73
N GLU A 204 18.20 6.67 -12.51
CA GLU A 204 18.38 5.82 -11.33
C GLU A 204 17.06 5.43 -10.64
N ILE A 205 15.92 5.96 -11.10
CA ILE A 205 14.60 5.65 -10.52
C ILE A 205 14.21 4.19 -10.79
N ALA A 206 14.47 3.68 -12.00
CA ALA A 206 14.18 2.28 -12.34
C ALA A 206 14.95 1.27 -11.46
N PRO A 207 16.29 1.40 -11.26
CA PRO A 207 17.00 0.51 -10.34
C PRO A 207 16.62 0.72 -8.88
N LEU A 208 16.24 1.93 -8.46
CA LEU A 208 15.66 2.17 -7.13
C LEU A 208 14.37 1.35 -6.94
N GLY A 209 13.46 1.39 -7.92
CA GLY A 209 12.21 0.62 -7.90
C GLY A 209 12.44 -0.89 -7.84
N LYS A 210 13.40 -1.43 -8.61
CA LYS A 210 13.75 -2.87 -8.58
C LYS A 210 14.35 -3.30 -7.23
N LYS A 211 15.13 -2.44 -6.58
CA LYS A 211 15.63 -2.69 -5.22
C LYS A 211 14.51 -2.59 -4.19
N GLY A 212 13.59 -1.64 -4.38
CA GLY A 212 12.39 -1.48 -3.57
C GLY A 212 11.52 -2.74 -3.59
N SER A 213 11.14 -3.21 -4.77
CA SER A 213 10.27 -4.38 -4.91
C SER A 213 10.84 -5.65 -4.26
N ARG A 214 12.16 -5.88 -4.36
CA ARG A 214 12.82 -6.99 -3.66
C ARG A 214 12.68 -6.89 -2.14
N ARG A 215 12.80 -5.68 -1.60
CA ARG A 215 12.65 -5.43 -0.16
C ARG A 215 11.20 -5.56 0.28
N ASP A 216 10.26 -5.15 -0.56
CA ASP A 216 8.83 -5.33 -0.31
C ASP A 216 8.48 -6.82 -0.17
N ILE A 217 9.04 -7.69 -1.03
CA ILE A 217 8.90 -9.16 -0.90
C ILE A 217 9.49 -9.65 0.42
N ILE A 218 10.70 -9.22 0.75
CA ILE A 218 11.38 -9.63 1.99
C ILE A 218 10.54 -9.21 3.21
N PHE A 219 10.01 -7.98 3.21
CA PHE A 219 9.17 -7.47 4.27
C PHE A 219 7.89 -8.30 4.43
N VAL A 220 7.15 -8.55 3.33
CA VAL A 220 5.92 -9.36 3.36
C VAL A 220 6.22 -10.80 3.79
N ALA A 221 7.31 -11.39 3.34
CA ALA A 221 7.73 -12.74 3.74
C ALA A 221 8.05 -12.82 5.23
N LEU A 222 8.79 -11.83 5.78
CA LEU A 222 9.07 -11.74 7.21
C LEU A 222 7.80 -11.53 8.02
N LEU A 223 6.92 -10.62 7.57
CA LEU A 223 5.66 -10.33 8.22
C LEU A 223 4.77 -11.58 8.30
N MET A 224 4.68 -12.33 7.21
CA MET A 224 3.97 -13.61 7.14
C MET A 224 4.54 -14.63 8.12
N LEU A 225 5.85 -14.88 8.06
CA LEU A 225 6.52 -15.87 8.91
C LEU A 225 6.38 -15.53 10.40
N LEU A 226 6.59 -14.27 10.77
CA LEU A 226 6.50 -13.81 12.15
C LEU A 226 5.04 -13.79 12.66
N SER A 227 4.06 -13.51 11.79
CA SER A 227 2.64 -13.61 12.14
C SER A 227 2.24 -15.04 12.46
N LEU A 228 2.66 -15.99 11.63
CA LEU A 228 2.43 -17.42 11.87
C LEU A 228 3.08 -17.88 13.18
N LEU A 229 4.35 -17.52 13.41
CA LEU A 229 5.07 -17.88 14.63
C LEU A 229 4.45 -17.25 15.88
N SER A 230 3.99 -16.00 15.79
CA SER A 230 3.36 -15.30 16.90
C SER A 230 2.05 -15.95 17.34
N LEU A 231 1.33 -16.63 16.45
CA LEU A 231 0.09 -17.33 16.78
C LEU A 231 0.32 -18.73 17.34
N LEU A 232 1.44 -19.37 17.00
CA LEU A 232 1.83 -20.68 17.56
C LEU A 232 2.32 -20.59 19.01
N HIS A 233 2.62 -19.39 19.50
CA HIS A 233 3.09 -19.15 20.87
C HIS A 233 2.01 -18.51 21.78
N TYR A 234 0.76 -18.47 21.30
CA TYR A 234 -0.45 -18.22 22.09
C TYR A 234 -1.21 -19.53 22.29
#